data_AF-A0A1F3EU74-F1
#
_entry.id   AF-A0A1F3EU74-F1
#
_cell.length_a   1.000
_cell.length_b   1.000
_cell.length_c   1.000
_cell.angle_alpha   90.00
_cell.angle_beta   90.00
_cell.angle_gamma   90.00
#
_symmetry.space_group_name_H-M   'P 1'
#
loop_
_entity.id
_entity.type
_entity.pdbx_description
1 polymer ?
#
loop_
_entity_poly.entity_id
_entity_poly.type
_entity_poly.pdbx_seq_one_letter_code
_entity_poly.pdbx_strand_id
1 'polypeptide(L)'
;MKNKIFLLILISCFAYSVFSQEWTVPDDKKKLTAPFKFDSEHQKKGEEIFNKTCVSCHGHPGQGDFAKLTPVPKDPASNEYQANTDGELFFKISEGRIIMPSFKNTLKAVDIWDLIAYVRTYNKDYVQVFTETATETSITSKISSKITFAEEDKKLKVRIINKDAEKTASEGVTLSIYAKRYFGWLQLDKTKKTDQNGFVSFSLPNDLPGDSIGNLQITLKITDDSGFEETIADTIFKAGVPIIYNNLLDNRAMWNIRSKAPLWLILTYSGTVLTVMSVILYIIWILAQIRKKGSSEI
;
A
#
# COMPACT_ATOMS: atom_id res chain seq x y z
N MET A 1 -10.35 -55.46 18.19
CA MET A 1 -9.69 -54.34 18.91
C MET A 1 -8.93 -53.36 17.99
N LYS A 2 -8.37 -53.78 16.85
CA LYS A 2 -7.66 -52.88 15.91
C LYS A 2 -8.55 -51.80 15.26
N ASN A 3 -9.84 -52.06 15.01
CA ASN A 3 -10.72 -51.08 14.34
C ASN A 3 -11.23 -49.94 15.27
N LYS A 4 -11.12 -50.08 16.59
CA LYS A 4 -11.52 -49.01 17.54
C LYS A 4 -10.40 -47.99 17.77
N ILE A 5 -9.14 -48.39 17.58
CA ILE A 5 -7.97 -47.51 17.69
C ILE A 5 -7.86 -46.58 16.49
N PHE A 6 -8.24 -47.05 15.29
CA PHE A 6 -8.23 -46.22 14.07
C PHE A 6 -9.28 -45.10 14.09
N LEU A 7 -10.43 -45.33 14.74
CA LEU A 7 -11.49 -44.33 14.88
C LEU A 7 -11.13 -43.21 15.88
N LEU A 8 -10.35 -43.52 16.91
CA LEU A 8 -9.86 -42.55 17.90
C LEU A 8 -8.76 -41.64 17.32
N ILE A 9 -7.93 -42.13 16.41
CA ILE A 9 -6.90 -41.33 15.73
C ILE A 9 -7.54 -40.39 14.69
N LEU A 10 -8.61 -40.82 14.00
CA LEU A 10 -9.30 -39.97 13.02
C LEU A 10 -10.07 -38.80 13.67
N ILE A 11 -10.60 -38.99 14.89
CA ILE A 11 -11.27 -37.93 15.67
C ILE A 11 -10.24 -36.95 16.28
N SER A 12 -9.02 -37.41 16.59
CA SER A 12 -7.96 -36.55 17.11
C SER A 12 -7.38 -35.58 16.07
N CYS A 13 -7.51 -35.86 14.77
CA CYS A 13 -7.02 -34.98 13.70
C CYS A 13 -8.01 -33.87 13.29
N PHE A 14 -9.26 -33.89 13.77
CA PHE A 14 -10.27 -32.89 13.38
C PHE A 14 -10.48 -31.77 14.42
N ALA A 15 -9.69 -31.76 15.51
CA ALA A 15 -9.80 -30.79 16.60
C ALA A 15 -8.74 -29.68 16.57
N TYR A 16 -8.00 -29.51 15.46
CA TYR A 16 -7.32 -28.24 15.20
C TYR A 16 -8.36 -27.28 14.64
N SER A 17 -9.35 -26.92 15.48
CA SER A 17 -10.08 -25.68 15.29
C SER A 17 -9.03 -24.60 15.09
N VAL A 18 -9.11 -23.95 13.94
CA VAL A 18 -8.40 -22.72 13.62
C VAL A 18 -8.77 -21.74 14.73
N PHE A 19 -7.98 -21.72 15.80
CA PHE A 19 -8.03 -20.65 16.78
C PHE A 19 -7.75 -19.39 15.97
N SER A 20 -8.78 -18.56 15.78
CA SER A 20 -8.62 -17.16 15.44
C SER A 20 -7.72 -16.58 16.52
N GLN A 21 -6.41 -16.59 16.27
CA GLN A 21 -5.43 -16.01 17.18
C GLN A 21 -5.84 -14.56 17.39
N GLU A 22 -6.27 -14.22 18.59
CA GLU A 22 -6.66 -12.86 18.97
C GLU A 22 -5.50 -11.89 18.68
N TRP A 23 -5.81 -10.68 18.20
CA TRP A 23 -4.78 -9.71 17.85
C TRP A 23 -4.26 -9.03 19.12
N THR A 24 -3.29 -9.69 19.77
CA THR A 24 -2.62 -9.17 20.95
C THR A 24 -1.68 -8.04 20.57
N VAL A 25 -1.96 -6.83 21.05
CA VAL A 25 -1.09 -5.66 20.92
C VAL A 25 -0.14 -5.60 22.14
N PRO A 26 1.16 -5.28 21.97
CA PRO A 26 2.07 -5.06 23.10
C PRO A 26 1.61 -3.94 24.03
N ASP A 27 1.81 -4.09 25.35
CA ASP A 27 1.28 -3.15 26.35
C ASP A 27 1.86 -1.72 26.25
N ASP A 28 3.09 -1.57 25.72
CA ASP A 28 3.68 -0.27 25.43
C ASP A 28 2.90 0.48 24.35
N LYS A 29 2.36 -0.24 23.35
CA LYS A 29 1.59 0.34 22.24
C LYS A 29 0.14 0.62 22.61
N LYS A 30 -0.45 -0.15 23.53
CA LYS A 30 -1.83 0.10 24.01
C LYS A 30 -2.00 1.45 24.70
N LYS A 31 -0.94 1.91 25.37
CA LYS A 31 -0.91 3.18 26.13
C LYS A 31 -0.65 4.40 25.26
N LEU A 32 -0.44 4.21 23.96
CA LEU A 32 -0.21 5.30 23.03
C LEU A 32 -1.48 6.15 22.89
N THR A 33 -1.34 7.45 23.07
CA THR A 33 -2.44 8.43 22.94
C THR A 33 -2.20 9.36 21.77
N ALA A 34 -3.28 9.88 21.18
CA ALA A 34 -3.18 10.87 20.11
C ALA A 34 -2.47 12.14 20.61
N PRO A 35 -1.64 12.79 19.76
CA PRO A 35 -0.95 14.03 20.12
C PRO A 35 -1.82 15.29 20.00
N PHE A 36 -3.06 15.15 19.51
CA PHE A 36 -3.99 16.27 19.32
C PHE A 36 -5.43 15.82 19.62
N LYS A 37 -6.31 16.80 19.81
CA LYS A 37 -7.73 16.57 20.05
C LYS A 37 -8.46 16.17 18.76
N PHE A 38 -9.36 15.20 18.83
CA PHE A 38 -10.19 14.74 17.72
C PHE A 38 -11.35 15.71 17.44
N ASP A 39 -11.01 16.87 16.89
CA ASP A 39 -11.99 17.86 16.43
C ASP A 39 -12.61 17.51 15.06
N SER A 40 -13.54 18.35 14.60
CA SER A 40 -14.22 18.15 13.32
C SER A 40 -13.29 18.21 12.11
N GLU A 41 -12.16 18.91 12.19
CA GLU A 41 -11.19 18.99 11.09
C GLU A 41 -10.48 17.64 10.94
N HIS A 42 -9.97 17.11 12.05
CA HIS A 42 -9.32 15.79 12.10
C HIS A 42 -10.27 14.65 11.72
N GLN A 43 -11.52 14.71 12.16
CA GLN A 43 -12.56 13.76 11.76
C GLN A 43 -12.82 13.78 10.25
N LYS A 44 -12.91 14.97 9.64
CA LYS A 44 -13.13 15.10 8.19
C LYS A 44 -11.95 14.58 7.38
N LYS A 45 -10.71 14.88 7.79
CA LYS A 45 -9.50 14.31 7.16
C LYS A 45 -9.51 12.78 7.26
N GLY A 46 -9.86 12.25 8.43
CA GLY A 46 -10.02 10.82 8.66
C GLY A 46 -11.03 10.17 7.74
N GLU A 47 -12.20 10.80 7.58
CA GLU A 47 -13.26 10.34 6.66
C GLU A 47 -12.73 10.22 5.22
N GLU A 48 -12.03 11.24 4.73
CA GLU A 48 -11.47 11.22 3.38
C GLU A 48 -10.47 10.08 3.18
N ILE A 49 -9.61 9.82 4.18
CA ILE A 49 -8.63 8.74 4.12
C ILE A 49 -9.34 7.38 4.19
N PHE A 50 -10.34 7.25 5.06
CA PHE A 50 -11.12 6.02 5.25
C PHE A 50 -11.83 5.64 3.95
N ASN A 51 -12.48 6.60 3.30
CA ASN A 51 -13.19 6.41 2.03
C ASN A 51 -12.25 6.02 0.89
N LYS A 52 -11.01 6.52 0.88
CA LYS A 52 -10.02 6.19 -0.15
C LYS A 52 -9.36 4.83 0.07
N THR A 53 -9.23 4.39 1.33
CA THR A 53 -8.29 3.32 1.69
C THR A 53 -8.94 2.13 2.39
N CYS A 54 -9.91 2.37 3.27
CA CYS A 54 -10.43 1.38 4.22
C CYS A 54 -11.79 0.81 3.82
N VAL A 55 -12.67 1.62 3.22
CA VAL A 55 -14.05 1.25 2.84
C VAL A 55 -14.09 -0.01 1.97
N SER A 56 -13.13 -0.19 1.07
CA SER A 56 -13.09 -1.34 0.14
C SER A 56 -13.12 -2.70 0.84
N CYS A 57 -12.66 -2.77 2.09
CA CYS A 57 -12.65 -3.99 2.90
C CYS A 57 -13.54 -3.90 4.13
N HIS A 58 -13.54 -2.76 4.83
CA HIS A 58 -14.28 -2.59 6.09
C HIS A 58 -15.72 -2.11 5.90
N GLY A 59 -16.11 -1.71 4.69
CA GLY A 59 -17.43 -1.14 4.42
C GLY A 59 -17.59 0.26 5.04
N HIS A 60 -18.77 0.85 4.86
CA HIS A 60 -19.18 2.04 5.58
C HIS A 60 -19.53 1.65 7.03
N PRO A 61 -19.02 2.37 8.04
CA PRO A 61 -19.22 1.99 9.43
C PRO A 61 -20.72 1.87 9.79
N GLY A 62 -21.10 0.73 10.36
CA GLY A 62 -22.47 0.44 10.81
C GLY A 62 -23.42 -0.02 9.72
N GLN A 63 -22.99 -0.13 8.45
CA GLN A 63 -23.84 -0.57 7.35
C GLN A 63 -23.73 -2.07 7.05
N GLY A 64 -22.72 -2.75 7.60
CA GLY A 64 -22.53 -4.19 7.40
C GLY A 64 -22.15 -4.58 5.96
N ASP A 65 -21.60 -3.66 5.18
CA ASP A 65 -21.18 -3.81 3.78
C ASP A 65 -19.69 -4.14 3.62
N PHE A 66 -19.07 -4.72 4.64
CA PHE A 66 -17.68 -5.17 4.61
C PHE A 66 -17.43 -6.34 3.66
N ALA A 67 -16.21 -6.43 3.14
CA ALA A 67 -15.80 -7.48 2.21
C ALA A 67 -15.85 -8.86 2.88
N LYS A 68 -16.32 -9.86 2.13
CA LYS A 68 -16.41 -11.27 2.58
C LYS A 68 -15.06 -11.97 2.51
N LEU A 69 -14.08 -11.49 3.28
CA LEU A 69 -12.74 -12.06 3.39
C LEU A 69 -12.68 -13.09 4.54
N THR A 70 -11.62 -13.89 4.58
CA THR A 70 -11.36 -14.86 5.68
C THR A 70 -9.98 -14.60 6.27
N PRO A 71 -9.85 -14.01 7.48
CA PRO A 71 -10.91 -13.62 8.40
C PRO A 71 -11.74 -12.43 7.91
N VAL A 72 -13.00 -12.35 8.36
CA VAL A 72 -13.91 -11.25 8.02
C VAL A 72 -13.42 -9.96 8.70
N PRO A 73 -13.26 -8.84 7.98
CA PRO A 73 -12.95 -7.55 8.58
C PRO A 73 -14.04 -7.15 9.57
N LYS A 74 -13.64 -6.56 10.70
CA LYS A 74 -14.61 -6.04 11.67
C LYS A 74 -15.18 -4.72 11.20
N ASP A 75 -16.48 -4.52 11.41
CA ASP A 75 -17.16 -3.26 11.16
C ASP A 75 -16.63 -2.21 12.15
N PRO A 76 -16.13 -1.05 11.67
CA PRO A 76 -15.64 0.03 12.52
C PRO A 76 -16.66 0.56 13.54
N ALA A 77 -17.96 0.44 13.30
CA ALA A 77 -19.00 0.85 14.26
C ALA A 77 -19.37 -0.23 15.28
N SER A 78 -18.82 -1.45 15.15
CA SER A 78 -19.14 -2.55 16.07
C SER A 78 -18.53 -2.35 17.46
N ASN A 79 -19.21 -2.85 18.51
CA ASN A 79 -18.71 -2.77 19.88
C ASN A 79 -17.33 -3.42 20.05
N GLU A 80 -17.07 -4.53 19.37
CA GLU A 80 -15.77 -5.22 19.42
C GLU A 80 -14.66 -4.37 18.80
N TYR A 81 -14.94 -3.66 17.70
CA TYR A 81 -13.99 -2.72 17.11
C TYR A 81 -13.75 -1.54 18.07
N GLN A 82 -14.83 -0.97 18.61
CA GLN A 82 -14.77 0.20 19.47
C GLN A 82 -14.19 -0.08 20.87
N ALA A 83 -14.15 -1.35 21.30
CA ALA A 83 -13.53 -1.77 22.55
C ALA A 83 -11.99 -1.64 22.57
N ASN A 84 -11.35 -1.56 21.39
CA ASN A 84 -9.91 -1.33 21.30
C ASN A 84 -9.55 0.05 21.84
N THR A 85 -8.39 0.23 22.46
CA THR A 85 -7.86 1.56 22.78
C THR A 85 -7.40 2.30 21.51
N ASP A 86 -7.24 3.62 21.56
CA ASP A 86 -6.77 4.36 20.38
C ASP A 86 -5.35 3.92 19.97
N GLY A 87 -4.47 3.63 20.94
CA GLY A 87 -3.15 3.06 20.70
C GLY A 87 -3.19 1.67 20.07
N GLU A 88 -4.16 0.82 20.45
CA GLU A 88 -4.39 -0.47 19.79
C GLU A 88 -4.82 -0.28 18.34
N LEU A 89 -5.77 0.60 18.07
CA LEU A 89 -6.20 0.90 16.70
C LEU A 89 -5.03 1.44 15.87
N PHE A 90 -4.24 2.36 16.44
CA PHE A 90 -3.06 2.93 15.79
C PHE A 90 -2.06 1.83 15.40
N PHE A 91 -1.73 0.94 16.34
CA PHE A 91 -0.82 -0.16 16.09
C PHE A 91 -1.35 -1.12 15.02
N LYS A 92 -2.64 -1.46 15.10
CA LYS A 92 -3.29 -2.38 14.16
C LYS A 92 -3.28 -1.83 12.73
N ILE A 93 -3.62 -0.55 12.56
CA ILE A 93 -3.58 0.12 11.25
C ILE A 93 -2.14 0.24 10.75
N SER A 94 -1.20 0.59 11.62
CA SER A 94 0.20 0.78 11.24
C SER A 94 0.86 -0.52 10.77
N GLU A 95 0.80 -1.58 11.58
CA GLU A 95 1.54 -2.82 11.32
C GLU A 95 0.76 -3.79 10.41
N GLY A 96 -0.58 -3.72 10.39
CA GLY A 96 -1.41 -4.66 9.64
C GLY A 96 -1.32 -6.09 10.18
N ARG A 97 -2.14 -6.99 9.65
CA ARG A 97 -2.13 -8.41 10.03
C ARG A 97 -2.84 -9.28 9.00
N ILE A 98 -2.20 -10.40 8.64
CA ILE A 98 -2.72 -11.42 7.71
C ILE A 98 -3.11 -10.80 6.36
N ILE A 99 -4.39 -10.47 6.16
CA ILE A 99 -4.93 -9.88 4.91
C ILE A 99 -4.90 -8.35 4.98
N MET A 100 -4.99 -7.76 6.17
CA MET A 100 -4.92 -6.32 6.34
C MET A 100 -3.47 -5.86 6.11
N PRO A 101 -3.19 -5.03 5.09
CA PRO A 101 -1.84 -4.57 4.81
C PRO A 101 -1.33 -3.62 5.89
N SER A 102 -0.01 -3.48 6.00
CA SER A 102 0.63 -2.45 6.82
C SER A 102 0.49 -1.08 6.17
N PHE A 103 0.04 -0.07 6.93
CA PHE A 103 -0.06 1.31 6.45
C PHE A 103 1.04 2.24 6.98
N LYS A 104 1.94 1.76 7.84
CA LYS A 104 3.07 2.52 8.40
C LYS A 104 3.91 3.25 7.34
N ASN A 105 4.07 2.63 6.18
CA ASN A 105 4.84 3.18 5.07
C ASN A 105 3.99 3.90 4.02
N THR A 106 2.67 3.94 4.17
CA THR A 106 1.77 4.56 3.18
C THR A 106 1.08 5.80 3.74
N LEU A 107 0.70 5.78 5.01
CA LEU A 107 0.07 6.89 5.74
C LEU A 107 1.06 7.51 6.72
N LYS A 108 0.92 8.82 6.98
CA LYS A 108 1.66 9.48 8.07
C LYS A 108 1.01 9.10 9.40
N ALA A 109 1.76 9.18 10.50
CA ALA A 109 1.19 8.93 11.83
C ALA A 109 -0.01 9.83 12.12
N VAL A 110 0.05 11.10 11.75
CA VAL A 110 -1.08 12.05 11.87
C VAL A 110 -2.30 11.56 11.08
N ASP A 111 -2.11 11.06 9.86
CA ASP A 111 -3.21 10.54 9.03
C ASP A 111 -3.87 9.31 9.67
N ILE A 112 -3.11 8.48 10.37
CA ILE A 112 -3.65 7.33 11.14
C ILE A 112 -4.45 7.81 12.36
N TRP A 113 -3.98 8.87 13.04
CA TRP A 113 -4.74 9.48 14.13
C TRP A 113 -6.04 10.15 13.63
N ASP A 114 -6.00 10.80 12.47
CA ASP A 114 -7.18 11.35 11.80
C ASP A 114 -8.20 10.25 11.47
N LEU A 115 -7.73 9.12 10.92
CA LEU A 115 -8.57 7.93 10.69
C LEU A 115 -9.25 7.45 11.97
N ILE A 116 -8.52 7.37 13.08
CA ILE A 116 -9.08 6.98 14.38
C ILE A 116 -10.10 8.02 14.84
N ALA A 117 -9.81 9.31 14.69
CA ALA A 117 -10.76 10.39 15.01
C ALA A 117 -12.10 10.21 14.29
N TYR A 118 -12.06 9.89 12.99
CA TYR A 118 -13.26 9.58 12.21
C TYR A 118 -13.99 8.33 12.72
N VAL A 119 -13.29 7.21 12.90
CA VAL A 119 -13.93 5.96 13.32
C VAL A 119 -14.52 6.06 14.73
N ARG A 120 -13.95 6.91 15.60
CA ARG A 120 -14.49 7.17 16.94
C ARG A 120 -15.80 7.94 16.94
N THR A 121 -16.17 8.64 15.85
CA THR A 121 -17.49 9.29 15.73
C THR A 121 -18.66 8.29 15.80
N TYR A 122 -18.40 7.01 15.53
CA TYR A 122 -19.39 5.94 15.61
C TYR A 122 -19.57 5.34 17.01
N ASN A 123 -18.80 5.81 18.01
CA ASN A 123 -18.99 5.46 19.42
C ASN A 123 -19.42 6.71 20.21
N LYS A 124 -20.70 6.77 20.59
CA LYS A 124 -21.29 7.92 21.30
C LYS A 124 -20.74 8.10 22.71
N ASP A 125 -20.29 7.02 23.34
CA ASP A 125 -19.76 7.01 24.71
C ASP A 125 -18.24 7.20 24.74
N TYR A 126 -17.62 7.39 23.58
CA TYR A 126 -16.19 7.58 23.48
C TYR A 126 -15.76 8.91 24.07
N VAL A 127 -14.79 8.84 24.98
CA VAL A 127 -14.08 9.98 25.53
C VAL A 127 -12.61 9.82 25.19
N GLN A 128 -12.07 10.76 24.41
CA GLN A 128 -10.68 10.73 24.01
C GLN A 128 -9.75 10.86 25.22
N VAL A 129 -8.81 9.93 25.32
CA VAL A 129 -7.67 10.05 26.23
C VAL A 129 -6.50 10.63 25.42
N PHE A 130 -6.16 11.88 25.64
CA PHE A 130 -5.01 12.53 25.01
C PHE A 130 -4.16 13.24 26.04
N THR A 131 -2.85 13.29 25.79
CA THR A 131 -1.90 13.97 26.66
C THR A 131 -1.66 15.38 26.10
N GLU A 132 -2.09 16.43 26.81
CA GLU A 132 -2.01 17.84 26.35
C GLU A 132 -0.58 18.35 26.03
N THR A 133 0.45 17.57 26.36
CA THR A 133 1.87 17.94 26.22
C THR A 133 2.35 18.08 24.77
N ALA A 134 1.58 17.65 23.75
CA ALA A 134 2.00 17.73 22.35
C ALA A 134 1.52 18.99 21.60
N THR A 135 0.96 19.99 22.30
CA THR A 135 0.42 21.21 21.67
C THR A 135 1.49 22.23 21.25
N GLU A 136 2.78 22.05 21.54
CA GLU A 136 3.81 23.08 21.22
C GLU A 136 5.16 22.61 20.69
N THR A 137 5.35 21.36 20.27
CA THR A 137 6.57 21.01 19.52
C THR A 137 6.29 19.93 18.48
N SER A 138 5.61 20.33 17.41
CA SER A 138 6.00 19.85 16.08
C SER A 138 7.51 20.03 15.98
N ILE A 139 8.27 18.94 16.02
CA ILE A 139 9.73 18.97 15.86
C ILE A 139 10.07 19.62 14.49
N THR A 140 9.15 19.51 13.53
CA THR A 140 9.12 20.22 12.24
C THR A 140 9.18 21.76 12.32
N SER A 141 8.65 22.41 13.36
CA SER A 141 8.71 23.88 13.46
C SER A 141 10.06 24.38 13.99
N LYS A 142 10.83 23.53 14.68
CA LYS A 142 12.14 23.85 15.28
C LYS A 142 13.34 23.28 14.55
N ILE A 143 13.19 22.53 13.46
CA ILE A 143 14.33 21.91 12.77
C ILE A 143 14.33 22.29 11.27
N SER A 144 15.42 22.92 10.83
CA SER A 144 15.74 23.18 9.43
C SER A 144 16.83 22.22 8.96
N SER A 145 16.50 21.21 8.16
CA SER A 145 17.50 20.31 7.60
C SER A 145 18.03 20.84 6.27
N LYS A 146 19.35 20.99 6.16
CA LYS A 146 20.03 21.20 4.87
C LYS A 146 20.49 19.85 4.34
N ILE A 147 19.77 19.34 3.34
CA ILE A 147 20.16 18.11 2.65
C ILE A 147 21.20 18.47 1.60
N THR A 148 22.40 17.88 1.69
CA THR A 148 23.45 18.06 0.67
C THR A 148 23.76 16.71 0.06
N PHE A 149 23.48 16.58 -1.24
CA PHE A 149 23.81 15.37 -1.97
C PHE A 149 25.27 15.43 -2.42
N ALA A 150 26.08 14.43 -2.04
CA ALA A 150 27.42 14.25 -2.56
C ALA A 150 27.35 13.20 -3.69
N GLU A 151 27.33 13.69 -4.93
CA GLU A 151 27.13 12.89 -6.15
C GLU A 151 28.27 11.87 -6.38
N GLU A 152 29.49 12.21 -5.96
CA GLU A 152 30.71 11.41 -6.21
C GLU A 152 30.74 10.06 -5.48
N ASP A 153 29.99 9.91 -4.37
CA ASP A 153 29.99 8.68 -3.55
C ASP A 153 28.62 7.95 -3.51
N LYS A 154 27.59 8.48 -4.16
CA LYS A 154 26.17 8.07 -3.98
C LYS A 154 25.72 8.02 -2.50
N LYS A 155 26.36 8.83 -1.66
CA LYS A 155 26.05 8.97 -0.23
C LYS A 155 25.30 10.27 -0.03
N LEU A 156 24.09 10.17 0.50
CA LEU A 156 23.31 11.34 0.84
C LEU A 156 23.72 11.79 2.26
N LYS A 157 24.39 12.94 2.34
CA LYS A 157 24.82 13.55 3.60
C LYS A 157 23.73 14.53 4.05
N VAL A 158 22.97 14.13 5.05
CA VAL A 158 21.99 15.02 5.68
C VAL A 158 22.68 15.78 6.80
N ARG A 159 22.52 17.10 6.82
CA ARG A 159 22.82 17.91 8.01
C ARG A 159 21.52 18.43 8.59
N ILE A 160 21.25 18.09 9.85
CA ILE A 160 20.11 18.62 10.58
C ILE A 160 20.57 19.83 11.41
N ILE A 161 19.87 20.95 11.26
CA ILE A 161 20.16 22.20 12.00
C ILE A 161 18.88 22.59 12.74
N ASN A 162 18.99 23.02 13.99
CA ASN A 162 17.84 23.55 14.73
C ASN A 162 17.53 24.99 14.25
N LYS A 163 16.26 25.33 14.07
CA LYS A 163 15.76 26.61 13.55
C LYS A 163 15.79 27.73 14.61
N ASP A 164 15.78 27.39 15.90
CA ASP A 164 15.79 28.37 16.99
C ASP A 164 17.21 28.75 17.45
N ALA A 165 18.22 27.97 17.07
CA ALA A 165 19.62 28.26 17.34
C ALA A 165 20.44 27.87 16.11
N GLU A 166 20.72 28.85 15.24
CA GLU A 166 21.43 28.73 13.95
C GLU A 166 22.74 27.89 13.93
N LYS A 167 23.22 27.34 15.06
CA LYS A 167 24.52 26.67 15.15
C LYS A 167 24.62 25.45 16.07
N THR A 168 23.54 24.94 16.70
CA THR A 168 23.65 23.73 17.55
C THR A 168 23.10 22.49 16.85
N ALA A 169 23.97 21.48 16.72
CA ALA A 169 23.64 20.19 16.14
C ALA A 169 22.81 19.36 17.13
N SER A 170 21.73 18.73 16.65
CA SER A 170 20.93 17.82 17.46
C SER A 170 21.52 16.41 17.42
N GLU A 171 22.19 16.01 18.50
CA GLU A 171 22.77 14.68 18.68
C GLU A 171 21.69 13.65 19.07
N GLY A 172 21.82 12.41 18.60
CA GLY A 172 20.98 11.28 19.05
C GLY A 172 19.62 11.14 18.38
N VAL A 173 19.27 12.03 17.45
CA VAL A 173 18.00 11.96 16.70
C VAL A 173 18.01 10.76 15.75
N THR A 174 16.94 9.97 15.78
CA THR A 174 16.79 8.76 14.97
C THR A 174 16.17 9.11 13.62
N LEU A 175 16.90 8.88 12.53
CA LEU A 175 16.52 9.27 11.17
C LEU A 175 16.32 8.06 10.26
N SER A 176 15.25 8.13 9.48
CA SER A 176 14.93 7.20 8.41
C SER A 176 14.76 7.97 7.09
N ILE A 177 15.30 7.40 6.01
CA ILE A 177 15.22 7.97 4.66
C ILE A 177 14.26 7.17 3.79
N TYR A 178 13.37 7.88 3.11
CA TYR A 178 12.33 7.27 2.27
C TYR A 178 12.35 7.86 0.86
N ALA A 179 12.05 7.04 -0.14
CA ALA A 179 11.72 7.50 -1.49
C ALA A 179 10.22 7.34 -1.75
N LYS A 180 9.60 8.35 -2.37
CA LYS A 180 8.20 8.26 -2.79
C LYS A 180 8.05 7.27 -3.95
N ARG A 181 7.12 6.33 -3.82
CA ARG A 181 6.70 5.36 -4.84
C ARG A 181 5.19 5.44 -5.06
N TYR A 182 4.70 4.79 -6.10
CA TYR A 182 3.27 4.77 -6.43
C TYR A 182 2.38 4.30 -5.26
N PHE A 183 2.87 3.33 -4.47
CA PHE A 183 2.11 2.70 -3.38
C PHE A 183 2.54 3.13 -1.96
N GLY A 184 3.32 4.21 -1.83
CA GLY A 184 3.77 4.72 -0.53
C GLY A 184 5.25 5.08 -0.50
N TRP A 185 5.84 4.98 0.68
CA TRP A 185 7.21 5.38 1.00
C TRP A 185 8.11 4.14 1.08
N LEU A 186 9.07 4.01 0.17
CA LEU A 186 10.08 2.95 0.20
C LEU A 186 11.24 3.38 1.10
N GLN A 187 11.47 2.68 2.20
CA GLN A 187 12.65 2.89 3.04
C GLN A 187 13.91 2.52 2.26
N LEU A 188 14.85 3.46 2.12
CA LEU A 188 16.06 3.24 1.30
C LEU A 188 17.22 2.61 2.10
N ASP A 189 17.30 2.88 3.39
CA ASP A 189 18.38 2.41 4.28
C ASP A 189 17.83 2.20 5.70
N LYS A 190 18.58 1.45 6.52
CA LYS A 190 18.26 1.25 7.93
C LYS A 190 18.30 2.58 8.68
N THR A 191 17.47 2.66 9.72
CA THR A 191 17.40 3.81 10.62
C THR A 191 18.76 4.05 11.29
N LYS A 192 19.23 5.30 11.26
CA LYS A 192 20.53 5.72 11.81
C LYS A 192 20.35 6.89 12.77
N LYS A 193 21.23 6.98 13.78
CA LYS A 193 21.25 8.10 14.73
C LYS A 193 22.22 9.18 14.26
N THR A 194 21.90 10.42 14.59
CA THR A 194 22.73 11.59 14.29
C THR A 194 23.98 11.65 15.15
N ASP A 195 25.14 11.86 14.51
CA ASP A 195 26.44 12.03 15.17
C ASP A 195 26.51 13.35 15.97
N GLN A 196 27.54 13.52 16.82
CA GLN A 196 27.83 14.73 17.61
C GLN A 196 27.82 16.04 16.81
N ASN A 197 28.04 15.95 15.49
CA ASN A 197 28.09 17.10 14.58
C ASN A 197 26.79 17.32 13.78
N GLY A 198 25.73 16.55 14.02
CA GLY A 198 24.45 16.73 13.33
C GLY A 198 24.36 16.07 11.95
N PHE A 199 25.31 15.19 11.62
CA PHE A 199 25.39 14.52 10.32
C PHE A 199 24.88 13.08 10.37
N VAL A 200 24.18 12.68 9.31
CA VAL A 200 23.89 11.28 9.00
C VAL A 200 24.15 11.03 7.53
N SER A 201 24.83 9.92 7.24
CA SER A 201 25.10 9.46 5.88
C SER A 201 24.26 8.21 5.56
N PHE A 202 23.39 8.34 4.57
CA PHE A 202 22.60 7.22 4.03
C PHE A 202 23.20 6.74 2.70
N SER A 203 23.20 5.42 2.49
CA SER A 203 23.64 4.82 1.22
C SER A 203 22.43 4.56 0.35
N LEU A 204 22.44 5.05 -0.90
CA LEU A 204 21.34 4.82 -1.83
C LEU A 204 21.60 3.54 -2.66
N PRO A 205 20.60 2.65 -2.82
CA PRO A 205 20.67 1.55 -3.78
C PRO A 205 20.89 2.05 -5.21
N ASN A 206 21.66 1.29 -5.99
CA ASN A 206 22.05 1.66 -7.37
C ASN A 206 20.92 1.54 -8.40
N ASP A 207 19.85 0.82 -8.08
CA ASP A 207 18.79 0.43 -9.02
C ASP A 207 17.43 1.05 -8.64
N LEU A 208 17.45 2.30 -8.18
CA LEU A 208 16.21 3.00 -7.85
C LEU A 208 15.62 3.62 -9.14
N PRO A 209 14.44 3.17 -9.60
CA PRO A 209 13.80 3.76 -10.77
C PRO A 209 13.30 5.17 -10.42
N GLY A 210 13.66 6.17 -11.24
CA GLY A 210 13.27 7.57 -11.10
C GLY A 210 12.10 7.96 -12.00
N ASP A 211 11.91 9.26 -12.23
CA ASP A 211 11.04 9.74 -13.31
C ASP A 211 11.70 9.60 -14.70
N SER A 212 11.10 10.18 -15.73
CA SER A 212 11.66 10.16 -17.10
C SER A 212 13.03 10.83 -17.24
N ILE A 213 13.42 11.65 -16.26
CA ILE A 213 14.69 12.39 -16.22
C ILE A 213 15.64 11.77 -15.16
N GLY A 214 15.17 10.79 -14.39
CA GLY A 214 15.91 10.16 -13.29
C GLY A 214 15.78 10.87 -11.94
N ASN A 215 14.80 11.76 -11.77
CA ASN A 215 14.53 12.38 -10.48
C ASN A 215 13.81 11.43 -9.53
N LEU A 216 14.18 11.51 -8.25
CA LEU A 216 13.61 10.79 -7.14
C LEU A 216 13.15 11.81 -6.10
N GLN A 217 11.89 11.72 -5.69
CA GLN A 217 11.41 12.45 -4.51
C GLN A 217 11.82 11.69 -3.26
N ILE A 218 12.68 12.29 -2.46
CA ILE A 218 13.22 11.74 -1.21
C ILE A 218 12.68 12.55 -0.05
N THR A 219 12.26 11.84 0.99
CA THR A 219 11.71 12.40 2.21
C THR A 219 12.51 11.88 3.40
N LEU A 220 12.89 12.79 4.30
CA LEU A 220 13.50 12.43 5.58
C LEU A 220 12.44 12.43 6.66
N LYS A 221 12.38 11.34 7.42
CA LYS A 221 11.51 11.22 8.59
C LYS A 221 12.34 11.07 9.87
N ILE A 222 12.00 11.83 10.89
CA ILE A 222 12.50 11.64 12.27
C ILE A 222 11.56 10.67 12.97
N THR A 223 12.13 9.68 13.66
CA THR A 223 11.39 8.90 14.65
C THR A 223 11.50 9.59 16.01
N ASP A 224 10.39 10.09 16.53
CA ASP A 224 10.26 10.62 17.90
C ASP A 224 10.38 9.48 18.95
N ASP A 225 10.66 9.82 20.21
CA ASP A 225 10.74 8.88 21.34
C ASP A 225 9.42 8.10 21.53
N SER A 226 8.31 8.70 21.10
CA SER A 226 6.98 8.10 21.01
C SER A 226 6.83 7.03 19.92
N GLY A 227 7.84 6.86 19.06
CA GLY A 227 7.85 5.95 17.91
C GLY A 227 7.19 6.51 16.64
N PHE A 228 6.83 7.80 16.60
CA PHE A 228 6.20 8.43 15.45
C PHE A 228 7.22 8.91 14.43
N GLU A 229 7.01 8.58 13.16
CA GLU A 229 7.81 9.10 12.06
C GLU A 229 7.21 10.39 11.48
N GLU A 230 7.85 11.53 11.73
CA GLU A 230 7.44 12.83 11.20
C GLU A 230 8.33 13.25 10.03
N THR A 231 7.72 13.67 8.91
CA THR A 231 8.41 14.20 7.73
C THR A 231 8.97 15.58 8.01
N ILE A 232 10.29 15.74 7.87
CA ILE A 232 11.01 17.00 8.13
C ILE A 232 11.23 17.78 6.84
N ALA A 233 11.55 17.06 5.76
CA ALA A 233 11.96 17.65 4.50
C ALA A 233 11.64 16.71 3.34
N ASP A 234 11.08 17.31 2.29
CA ASP A 234 10.88 16.71 0.99
C ASP A 234 11.83 17.40 0.01
N THR A 235 12.64 16.62 -0.71
CA THR A 235 13.54 17.16 -1.74
C THR A 235 13.60 16.23 -2.93
N ILE A 236 13.78 16.81 -4.11
CA ILE A 236 13.87 16.08 -5.38
C ILE A 236 15.34 16.03 -5.80
N PHE A 237 15.84 14.83 -6.08
CA PHE A 237 17.23 14.61 -6.49
C PHE A 237 17.31 13.77 -7.76
N LYS A 238 18.24 14.10 -8.65
CA LYS A 238 18.52 13.33 -9.87
C LYS A 238 19.48 12.17 -9.57
N ALA A 239 18.98 11.14 -8.90
CA ALA A 239 19.78 9.98 -8.48
C ALA A 239 19.20 8.63 -8.97
N GLY A 240 18.05 8.65 -9.65
CA GLY A 240 17.36 7.45 -10.12
C GLY A 240 17.71 7.10 -11.55
N VAL A 241 17.52 5.82 -11.89
CA VAL A 241 17.59 5.34 -13.27
C VAL A 241 16.37 5.88 -14.02
N PRO A 242 16.53 6.59 -15.15
CA PRO A 242 15.41 7.17 -15.88
C PRO A 242 14.52 6.07 -16.45
N ILE A 243 13.21 6.15 -16.17
CA ILE A 243 12.25 5.21 -16.73
C ILE A 243 11.82 5.71 -18.10
N ILE A 244 12.04 4.89 -19.13
CA ILE A 244 11.52 5.15 -20.46
C ILE A 244 10.09 4.61 -20.50
N TYR A 245 9.11 5.52 -20.57
CA TYR A 245 7.72 5.15 -20.78
C TYR A 245 7.53 4.69 -22.23
N ASN A 246 7.40 3.38 -22.43
CA ASN A 246 6.94 2.82 -23.69
C ASN A 246 5.41 2.73 -23.63
N ASN A 247 4.71 3.33 -24.60
CA ASN A 247 3.27 3.24 -24.62
C ASN A 247 2.86 1.78 -24.92
N LEU A 248 2.01 1.22 -24.07
CA LEU A 248 1.51 -0.15 -24.21
C LEU A 248 0.79 -0.38 -25.56
N LEU A 249 0.35 0.70 -26.21
CA LEU A 249 -0.34 0.66 -27.50
C LEU A 249 0.61 0.64 -28.72
N ASP A 250 1.91 0.87 -28.53
CA ASP A 250 2.86 0.97 -29.66
C ASP A 250 3.11 -0.40 -30.32
N ASN A 251 3.15 -1.45 -29.49
CA ASN A 251 3.52 -2.81 -29.89
C ASN A 251 2.31 -3.72 -30.13
N ARG A 252 2.45 -4.74 -30.99
CA ARG A 252 1.37 -5.73 -31.20
C ARG A 252 1.21 -6.61 -29.96
N ALA A 253 0.03 -6.57 -29.34
CA ALA A 253 -0.27 -7.34 -28.13
C ALA A 253 -1.74 -7.77 -28.11
N MET A 254 -2.07 -8.83 -27.35
CA MET A 254 -3.43 -9.37 -27.28
C MET A 254 -4.44 -8.38 -26.69
N TRP A 255 -3.98 -7.49 -25.81
CA TRP A 255 -4.77 -6.47 -25.12
C TRP A 255 -4.66 -5.09 -25.76
N ASN A 256 -4.31 -5.01 -27.05
CA ASN A 256 -4.19 -3.76 -27.79
C ASN A 256 -5.36 -3.55 -28.78
N ILE A 257 -5.43 -2.38 -29.42
CA ILE A 257 -6.43 -2.03 -30.44
C ILE A 257 -6.39 -2.98 -31.65
N ARG A 258 -7.52 -3.10 -32.37
CA ARG A 258 -7.71 -4.03 -33.50
C ARG A 258 -6.56 -4.00 -34.52
N SER A 259 -6.06 -2.82 -34.90
CA SER A 259 -4.98 -2.68 -35.89
C SER A 259 -3.63 -3.24 -35.43
N LYS A 260 -3.43 -3.30 -34.11
CA LYS A 260 -2.24 -3.81 -33.43
C LYS A 260 -2.44 -5.22 -32.85
N ALA A 261 -3.48 -5.94 -33.29
CA ALA A 261 -3.62 -7.35 -32.92
C ALA A 261 -2.37 -8.16 -33.35
N PRO A 262 -1.99 -9.20 -32.59
CA PRO A 262 -0.87 -10.07 -32.95
C PRO A 262 -1.09 -10.72 -34.32
N LEU A 263 -0.04 -10.74 -35.15
CA LEU A 263 -0.15 -11.27 -36.52
C LEU A 263 -0.56 -12.73 -36.53
N TRP A 264 -0.05 -13.55 -35.61
CA TRP A 264 -0.41 -14.96 -35.52
C TRP A 264 -1.92 -15.14 -35.30
N LEU A 265 -2.54 -14.31 -34.46
CA LEU A 265 -3.97 -14.38 -34.15
C LEU A 265 -4.82 -14.04 -35.39
N ILE A 266 -4.41 -12.99 -36.12
CA ILE A 266 -5.05 -12.61 -37.39
C ILE A 266 -4.94 -13.76 -38.39
N LEU A 267 -3.74 -14.34 -38.54
CA LEU A 267 -3.49 -15.43 -39.48
C LEU A 267 -4.29 -16.69 -39.12
N THR A 268 -4.35 -17.08 -37.84
CA THR A 268 -5.13 -18.26 -37.40
C THR A 268 -6.63 -18.06 -37.60
N TYR A 269 -7.15 -16.87 -37.28
CA TYR A 269 -8.56 -16.55 -37.46
C TYR A 269 -8.92 -16.53 -38.96
N SER A 270 -8.18 -15.77 -39.76
CA SER A 270 -8.40 -15.69 -41.20
C SER A 270 -8.22 -17.04 -41.88
N GLY A 271 -7.22 -17.84 -41.48
CA GLY A 271 -7.01 -19.19 -42.00
C GLY A 271 -8.19 -20.12 -41.69
N THR A 272 -8.74 -20.05 -40.47
CA THR A 272 -9.92 -20.83 -40.08
C THR A 272 -11.14 -20.45 -40.92
N VAL A 273 -11.39 -19.14 -41.07
CA VAL A 273 -12.51 -18.64 -41.88
C VAL A 273 -12.36 -19.06 -43.35
N LEU A 274 -11.17 -18.93 -43.93
CA LEU A 274 -10.91 -19.34 -45.31
C LEU A 274 -11.10 -20.84 -45.49
N THR A 275 -10.66 -21.67 -44.54
CA THR A 275 -10.84 -23.13 -44.59
C THR A 275 -12.33 -23.50 -44.64
N VAL A 276 -13.14 -22.89 -43.76
CA VAL A 276 -14.59 -23.13 -43.74
C VAL A 276 -15.25 -22.66 -45.04
N MET A 277 -14.87 -21.48 -45.55
CA MET A 277 -15.39 -20.95 -46.81
C MET A 277 -15.03 -21.86 -48.01
N SER A 278 -13.81 -22.38 -48.06
CA SER A 278 -13.38 -23.31 -49.11
C SER A 278 -14.21 -24.60 -49.10
N VAL A 279 -14.52 -25.16 -47.93
CA VAL A 279 -15.36 -26.37 -47.82
C VAL A 279 -16.79 -26.08 -48.31
N ILE A 280 -17.38 -24.95 -47.93
CA ILE A 280 -18.73 -24.56 -48.37
C ILE A 280 -18.77 -24.37 -49.89
N LEU A 281 -17.80 -23.67 -50.46
CA LEU A 281 -17.71 -23.48 -51.91
C LEU A 281 -17.52 -24.80 -52.66
N TYR A 282 -16.73 -25.72 -52.10
CA TYR A 282 -16.54 -27.06 -52.66
C TYR A 282 -17.85 -27.86 -52.69
N ILE A 283 -18.64 -27.84 -51.61
CA ILE A 283 -19.95 -28.50 -51.56
C ILE A 283 -20.91 -27.89 -52.60
N ILE A 284 -20.97 -26.56 -52.71
CA ILE A 284 -21.80 -25.88 -53.71
C ILE A 284 -21.39 -26.29 -55.14
N TRP A 285 -20.09 -26.38 -55.40
CA TRP A 285 -19.58 -26.83 -56.69
C TRP A 285 -19.99 -28.27 -57.01
N ILE A 286 -19.91 -29.19 -56.04
CA ILE A 286 -20.40 -30.57 -56.20
C ILE A 286 -21.89 -30.58 -56.52
N LEU A 287 -22.71 -29.84 -55.78
CA LEU A 287 -24.16 -29.78 -56.01
C LEU A 287 -24.48 -29.24 -57.41
N ALA A 288 -23.74 -28.24 -57.89
CA ALA A 288 -23.87 -27.71 -59.23
C ALA A 288 -23.52 -28.76 -60.31
N GLN A 289 -22.47 -29.57 -60.09
CA GLN A 289 -22.11 -30.68 -60.98
C GLN A 289 -23.19 -31.77 -61.03
N ILE A 290 -23.76 -32.13 -59.88
CA ILE A 290 -24.87 -33.10 -59.79
C ILE A 290 -26.08 -32.58 -60.56
N ARG A 291 -26.47 -31.32 -60.35
CA ARG A 291 -27.60 -30.70 -61.06
C ARG A 291 -27.40 -30.71 -62.58
N LYS A 292 -26.18 -30.39 -63.05
CA LYS A 292 -25.86 -30.36 -64.49
C LYS A 292 -25.96 -31.74 -65.14
N LYS A 293 -25.55 -32.81 -64.45
CA LYS A 293 -25.69 -34.19 -64.93
C LYS A 293 -27.13 -34.69 -64.89
N GLY A 294 -27.87 -34.35 -63.83
CA GLY A 294 -29.29 -34.72 -63.72
C GLY A 294 -30.19 -34.02 -64.75
N SER A 295 -29.83 -32.83 -65.22
CA SER A 295 -30.59 -32.13 -66.27
C SER A 295 -30.25 -32.57 -67.69
N SER A 296 -29.23 -33.41 -67.90
CA SER A 296 -28.88 -33.94 -69.22
C SER A 296 -29.52 -35.30 -69.52
N GLU A 297 -30.21 -35.90 -68.56
CA GLU A 297 -30.92 -37.19 -68.69
C GLU A 297 -32.45 -37.03 -68.83
N ILE A 298 -32.94 -35.79 -69.00
CA ILE A 298 -34.34 -35.44 -69.31
C ILE A 298 -34.35 -34.72 -70.65
#